data_AF-A0A7C4EJW9-F1
#
_entry.id   AF-A0A7C4EJW9-F1
#
_cell.length_a   1.000
_cell.length_b   1.000
_cell.length_c   1.000
_cell.angle_alpha   90.00
_cell.angle_beta   90.00
_cell.angle_gamma   90.00
#
_symmetry.space_group_name_H-M   'P 1'
#
loop_
_entity.id
_entity.type
_entity.pdbx_description
1 polymer ?
#
loop_
_entity_poly.entity_id
_entity_poly.type
_entity_poly.pdbx_seq_one_letter_code
_entity_poly.pdbx_strand_id
1 'polypeptide(L)'
;MIKIPIDKAKPGMKIVRDVVNEAGMIIIPAGRELNESLIDKLSMMNISVIYVEGEKELPPKEEVFEGIEKRFKKADDPYTLLIKRALKTYIEELYK
;
A
#
# COMPACT_ATOMS: atom_id res chain seq x y z
N MET A 1 -7.68 1.58 -4.34
CA MET A 1 -7.07 0.22 -4.38
C MET A 1 -5.88 0.21 -3.47
N ILE A 2 -5.79 -0.78 -2.58
CA ILE A 2 -4.63 -0.93 -1.69
C ILE A 2 -4.05 -2.33 -1.84
N LYS A 3 -2.72 -2.40 -1.73
CA LYS A 3 -1.96 -3.64 -1.71
C LYS A 3 -1.76 -4.02 -0.25
N ILE A 4 -2.29 -5.17 0.17
CA ILE A 4 -2.13 -5.66 1.56
C ILE A 4 -1.55 -7.07 1.57
N PRO A 5 -0.68 -7.40 2.55
CA PRO A 5 -0.28 -8.78 2.77
C PRO A 5 -1.50 -9.60 3.22
N ILE A 6 -1.52 -10.90 2.88
CA ILE A 6 -2.64 -11.79 3.22
C ILE A 6 -2.89 -11.86 4.74
N ASP A 7 -1.84 -11.72 5.55
CA ASP A 7 -1.91 -11.71 7.01
C ASP A 7 -2.71 -10.52 7.59
N LYS A 8 -2.89 -9.46 6.79
CA LYS A 8 -3.70 -8.28 7.14
C LYS A 8 -5.07 -8.30 6.48
N ALA A 9 -5.40 -9.33 5.69
CA ALA A 9 -6.70 -9.48 5.07
C ALA A 9 -7.76 -9.77 6.14
N LYS A 10 -8.92 -9.13 6.01
CA LYS A 10 -10.07 -9.36 6.89
C LYS A 10 -11.30 -9.74 6.07
N PRO A 11 -12.21 -10.56 6.62
CA PRO A 11 -13.51 -10.78 6.00
C PRO A 11 -14.24 -9.45 5.71
N GLY A 12 -14.94 -9.38 4.58
CA GLY A 12 -15.65 -8.20 4.11
C GLY A 12 -14.84 -7.26 3.21
N MET A 13 -13.52 -7.46 3.07
CA MET A 13 -12.73 -6.70 2.09
C MET A 13 -13.04 -7.15 0.65
N LYS A 14 -13.25 -6.21 -0.28
CA LYS A 14 -13.55 -6.52 -1.67
C LYS A 14 -12.28 -6.59 -2.51
N ILE A 15 -12.06 -7.68 -3.25
CA ILE A 15 -10.94 -7.82 -4.17
C ILE A 15 -11.19 -6.95 -5.40
N VAL A 16 -10.19 -6.16 -5.83
CA VAL A 16 -10.29 -5.27 -7.00
C VAL A 16 -9.48 -5.75 -8.20
N ARG A 17 -8.65 -6.78 -8.01
CA ARG A 17 -7.84 -7.40 -9.07
C ARG A 17 -7.83 -8.90 -8.89
N ASP A 18 -7.90 -9.63 -10.01
CA ASP A 18 -7.82 -11.10 -10.00
C ASP A 18 -6.62 -11.59 -9.20
N VAL A 19 -6.88 -12.56 -8.31
CA VAL A 19 -5.84 -13.24 -7.55
C VAL A 19 -5.46 -14.49 -8.32
N VAL A 20 -4.20 -14.53 -8.77
CA VAL A 20 -3.63 -15.61 -9.58
C VAL A 20 -2.60 -16.40 -8.79
N ASN A 21 -2.54 -17.72 -9.01
CA ASN A 21 -1.46 -18.55 -8.46
C ASN A 21 -0.18 -18.47 -9.32
N GLU A 22 0.88 -19.15 -8.88
CA GLU A 22 2.15 -19.22 -9.62
C GLU A 22 2.02 -19.83 -11.03
N ALA A 23 1.01 -20.68 -11.25
CA ALA A 23 0.70 -21.26 -12.56
C ALA A 23 -0.17 -20.36 -13.46
N GLY A 24 -0.48 -19.14 -13.02
CA GLY A 24 -1.30 -18.18 -13.78
C GLY A 24 -2.81 -18.46 -13.77
N MET A 25 -3.27 -19.41 -12.96
CA MET A 25 -4.71 -19.68 -12.80
C MET A 25 -5.35 -18.68 -11.84
N ILE A 26 -6.51 -18.14 -12.23
CA ILE A 26 -7.32 -17.26 -11.39
C ILE A 26 -7.96 -18.09 -10.26
N ILE A 27 -7.59 -17.78 -9.02
CA ILE A 27 -8.17 -18.37 -7.81
C ILE A 27 -9.44 -17.61 -7.42
N ILE A 28 -9.37 -16.28 -7.44
CA ILE A 28 -10.47 -15.38 -7.07
C ILE A 28 -10.56 -14.28 -8.11
N PRO A 29 -11.71 -14.12 -8.80
CA PRO A 29 -11.92 -13.01 -9.71
C PRO A 29 -12.09 -11.69 -8.96
N ALA A 30 -11.77 -10.58 -9.61
CA ALA A 30 -12.04 -9.24 -9.14
C ALA A 30 -13.54 -9.03 -8.88
N GLY A 31 -13.85 -8.16 -7.93
CA GLY A 31 -15.21 -7.82 -7.51
C GLY A 31 -15.79 -8.69 -6.39
N ARG A 32 -15.09 -9.76 -5.97
CA ARG A 32 -15.54 -10.67 -4.91
C ARG A 32 -15.15 -10.16 -3.52
N GLU A 33 -16.02 -10.35 -2.53
CA GLU A 33 -15.70 -10.13 -1.13
C GLU A 33 -14.91 -11.30 -0.52
N LEU A 34 -13.94 -10.97 0.31
CA LEU A 34 -13.18 -11.92 1.13
C LEU A 34 -14.05 -12.43 2.28
N ASN A 35 -14.01 -13.74 2.48
CA ASN A 35 -14.53 -14.40 3.67
C ASN A 35 -13.40 -15.22 4.31
N GLU A 36 -13.62 -15.77 5.50
CA GLU A 36 -12.59 -16.53 6.23
C GLU A 36 -12.04 -17.69 5.40
N SER A 37 -12.92 -18.47 4.74
CA SER A 37 -12.50 -19.61 3.93
C SER A 37 -11.64 -19.23 2.72
N LEU A 38 -11.86 -18.07 2.12
CA LEU A 38 -11.02 -17.54 1.03
C LEU A 38 -9.67 -17.08 1.56
N ILE A 39 -9.62 -16.45 2.74
CA ILE A 39 -8.35 -16.02 3.36
C ILE A 39 -7.48 -17.23 3.67
N ASP A 40 -8.04 -18.27 4.28
CA ASP A 40 -7.34 -19.51 4.59
C ASP A 40 -6.82 -20.19 3.32
N LYS A 41 -7.66 -20.27 2.27
CA LYS A 41 -7.26 -20.86 0.99
C LYS A 41 -6.10 -20.11 0.34
N LEU A 42 -6.12 -18.79 0.37
CA LEU A 42 -5.03 -17.96 -0.16
C LEU A 42 -3.73 -18.13 0.62
N SER A 43 -3.82 -18.23 1.95
CA SER A 43 -2.67 -18.52 2.82
C SER A 43 -2.06 -19.88 2.52
N MET A 44 -2.87 -20.94 2.38
CA MET A 44 -2.41 -22.28 2.01
C MET A 44 -1.77 -22.35 0.62
N MET A 45 -2.21 -21.49 -0.31
CA MET A 45 -1.66 -21.39 -1.67
C MET A 45 -0.43 -20.46 -1.76
N ASN A 46 0.11 -20.03 -0.61
CA ASN A 46 1.30 -19.19 -0.49
C ASN A 46 1.16 -17.83 -1.22
N ILE A 47 -0.08 -17.34 -1.38
CA ILE A 47 -0.35 -16.02 -1.96
C ILE A 47 0.03 -14.97 -0.91
N SER A 48 1.14 -14.27 -1.12
CA SER A 48 1.66 -13.34 -0.12
C SER A 48 0.90 -12.02 -0.08
N VAL A 49 0.28 -11.60 -1.18
CA VAL A 49 -0.29 -10.25 -1.33
C VAL A 49 -1.55 -10.25 -2.19
N ILE A 50 -2.55 -9.47 -1.76
CA ILE A 50 -3.80 -9.22 -2.49
C ILE A 50 -4.06 -7.72 -2.68
N TYR A 51 -4.93 -7.41 -3.64
CA TYR A 51 -5.37 -6.04 -3.93
C TYR A 51 -6.84 -5.89 -3.58
N VAL A 52 -7.13 -5.04 -2.61
CA VAL A 52 -8.50 -4.81 -2.12
C VAL A 52 -8.95 -3.37 -2.33
N GLU A 53 -10.26 -3.19 -2.32
CA GLU A 53 -10.92 -1.90 -2.27
C GLU A 53 -10.61 -1.26 -0.92
N GLY A 54 -10.30 0.03 -0.96
CA GLY A 54 -9.81 0.76 0.19
C GLY A 54 -9.04 1.99 -0.24
N GLU A 55 -9.06 2.96 0.64
CA GLU A 55 -8.20 4.14 0.60
C GLU A 55 -6.88 3.79 1.29
N LYS A 56 -5.77 4.25 0.70
CA LYS A 56 -4.47 4.06 1.31
C LYS A 56 -4.41 5.01 2.49
N GLU A 57 -4.51 4.49 3.70
CA GLU A 57 -4.27 5.30 4.91
C GLU A 57 -2.87 5.91 4.79
N LEU A 58 -2.83 7.22 4.67
CA LEU A 58 -1.58 7.96 4.70
C LEU A 58 -1.04 7.87 6.14
N PRO A 59 0.24 7.51 6.34
CA PRO A 59 0.84 7.55 7.67
C PRO A 59 0.76 8.99 8.24
N PRO A 60 0.85 9.18 9.56
CA PRO A 60 0.78 10.51 10.16
C PRO A 60 1.71 11.51 9.47
N LYS A 61 1.25 12.75 9.29
CA LYS A 61 2.01 13.81 8.60
C LYS A 61 3.40 13.96 9.24
N GLU A 62 3.48 13.90 10.56
CA GLU A 62 4.72 14.03 11.33
C GLU A 62 5.74 12.95 10.93
N GLU A 63 5.31 11.69 10.81
CA GLU A 63 6.18 10.55 10.48
C GLU A 63 6.77 10.70 9.06
N VAL A 64 5.96 11.17 8.11
CA VAL A 64 6.40 11.42 6.73
C VAL A 64 7.43 12.55 6.68
N PHE A 65 7.19 13.63 7.42
CA PHE A 65 8.09 14.78 7.47
C PHE A 65 9.42 14.41 8.13
N GLU A 66 9.40 13.61 9.20
CA GLU A 66 10.62 13.08 9.83
C GLU A 66 11.41 12.19 8.85
N GLY A 67 10.70 11.34 8.10
CA GLY A 67 11.29 10.51 7.05
C GLY A 67 12.00 11.34 5.96
N ILE A 68 11.42 12.48 5.56
CA ILE A 68 12.06 13.41 4.62
C ILE A 68 13.30 14.03 5.25
N GLU A 69 13.21 14.56 6.47
CA GLU A 69 14.36 15.16 7.16
C GLU A 69 15.54 14.19 7.24
N LYS A 70 15.27 12.93 7.60
CA LYS A 70 16.30 11.89 7.69
C LYS A 70 16.96 11.59 6.35
N ARG A 71 16.18 11.50 5.26
CA ARG A 71 16.70 11.21 3.90
C ARG A 71 17.55 12.35 3.34
N PHE A 72 17.16 13.59 3.64
CA PHE A 72 17.86 14.78 3.19
C PHE A 72 18.89 15.31 4.20
N LYS A 73 19.19 14.57 5.28
CA LYS A 73 20.10 15.02 6.36
C LYS A 73 21.49 15.41 5.87
N LYS A 74 21.97 14.77 4.79
CA LYS A 74 23.29 15.02 4.19
C LYS A 74 23.23 15.95 2.97
N ALA A 75 22.06 16.47 2.63
CA ALA A 75 21.92 17.37 1.49
C ALA A 75 22.47 18.75 1.85
N ASP A 76 23.47 19.19 1.08
CA ASP A 76 24.13 20.49 1.20
C ASP A 76 24.00 21.33 -0.07
N ASP A 77 23.81 20.71 -1.23
CA ASP A 77 23.67 21.42 -2.48
C ASP A 77 22.30 22.14 -2.64
N PRO A 78 22.27 23.31 -3.29
CA PRO A 78 21.05 24.11 -3.43
C PRO A 78 19.91 23.40 -4.18
N TYR A 79 20.21 22.54 -5.14
CA TYR A 79 19.20 21.87 -5.96
C TYR A 79 18.50 20.76 -5.17
N THR A 80 19.24 19.97 -4.42
CA THR A 80 18.69 18.93 -3.55
C THR A 80 17.85 19.53 -2.42
N LEU A 81 18.27 20.68 -1.87
CA LEU A 81 17.46 21.42 -0.89
C LEU A 81 16.17 21.98 -1.49
N LEU A 82 16.19 22.38 -2.77
CA LEU A 82 14.99 22.82 -3.49
C LEU A 82 14.01 21.65 -3.69
N ILE A 83 14.51 20.46 -4.06
CA ILE A 83 13.70 19.24 -4.15
C ILE A 83 13.06 18.90 -2.79
N LYS A 84 13.84 18.98 -1.70
CA LYS A 84 13.32 18.74 -0.34
C LYS A 84 12.14 19.68 -0.02
N ARG A 85 12.27 20.97 -0.34
CA ARG A 85 11.22 21.98 -0.11
C ARG A 85 9.98 21.69 -0.95
N ALA A 86 10.14 21.49 -2.25
CA ALA A 86 9.04 21.19 -3.16
C ALA A 86 8.28 19.92 -2.72
N LEU A 87 9.00 18.88 -2.31
CA LEU A 87 8.41 17.65 -1.80
C LEU A 87 7.62 17.88 -0.51
N LYS A 88 8.13 18.67 0.43
CA LYS A 88 7.40 19.02 1.66
C LYS A 88 6.11 19.78 1.38
N THR A 89 6.15 20.77 0.48
CA THR A 89 4.95 21.54 0.10
C THR A 89 3.89 20.63 -0.52
N TYR A 90 4.29 19.76 -1.44
CA TYR A 90 3.36 18.81 -2.06
C TYR A 90 2.73 17.86 -1.02
N ILE A 91 3.53 17.31 -0.11
CA ILE A 91 2.99 16.44 0.94
C ILE A 91 2.10 17.23 1.90
N GLU A 92 2.39 18.48 2.21
CA GLU A 92 1.51 19.30 3.03
C GLU A 92 0.12 19.49 2.39
N GLU A 93 0.05 19.61 1.07
CA GLU A 93 -1.22 19.69 0.34
C GLU A 93 -1.98 18.36 0.32
N LEU A 94 -1.30 17.22 0.34
CA LEU A 94 -1.93 15.89 0.38
C LEU A 94 -2.67 15.59 1.69
N TYR A 95 -2.39 16.32 2.76
CA TYR A 95 -2.99 16.14 4.10
C TYR A 95 -3.97 17.26 4.47
N LYS A 96 -4.29 18.16 3.54
CA LYS A 96 -5.39 19.13 3.69
C LYS A 96 -6.71 18.49 3.26
#